data_AF-A0A933CLH3-F1
#
_entry.id   AF-A0A933CLH3-F1
#
_cell.length_a   1.000
_cell.length_b   1.000
_cell.length_c   1.000
_cell.angle_alpha   90.00
_cell.angle_beta   90.00
_cell.angle_gamma   90.00
#
_symmetry.space_group_name_H-M   'P 1'
#
loop_
_entity.id
_entity.type
_entity.pdbx_description
1 polymer ?
#
loop_
_entity_poly.entity_id
_entity_poly.type
_entity_poly.pdbx_seq_one_letter_code
_entity_poly.pdbx_strand_id
1 'polypeptide(L)'
;MTVRRIKSYSAQTGYVYQYYFDEVRAEQRRAGQEGTEYVYVVSRDRKHTFLVPVFLRRQALEEWAKRHGRRLNGTEEYAAAKMRLFAAFDGLPELEAKRLTIEVTSENLEELLAQLDID
;
A
#
# COMPACT_ATOMS: atom_id res chain seq x y z
N MET A 1 24.84 9.90 -0.08
CA MET A 1 23.65 9.52 -0.87
C MET A 1 23.19 8.15 -0.40
N THR A 2 22.00 8.03 0.17
CA THR A 2 21.48 6.72 0.62
C THR A 2 20.98 5.96 -0.61
N VAL A 3 21.64 4.87 -0.96
CA VAL A 3 21.21 3.99 -2.07
C VAL A 3 19.97 3.21 -1.61
N ARG A 4 18.84 3.42 -2.26
CA ARG A 4 17.60 2.68 -1.98
C ARG A 4 17.53 1.44 -2.87
N ARG A 5 17.27 0.27 -2.28
CA ARG A 5 17.15 -0.99 -3.02
C ARG A 5 15.85 -1.00 -3.82
N ILE A 6 15.98 -0.96 -5.14
CA ILE A 6 14.86 -1.10 -6.07
C ILE A 6 14.41 -2.57 -6.09
N LYS A 7 13.11 -2.79 -5.93
CA LYS A 7 12.44 -4.09 -6.07
C LYS A 7 11.67 -4.12 -7.38
N SER A 8 11.43 -5.32 -7.91
CA SER A 8 10.57 -5.52 -9.09
C SER A 8 9.37 -6.40 -8.73
N TYR A 9 8.22 -6.14 -9.36
CA TYR A 9 7.00 -6.93 -9.25
C TYR A 9 6.44 -7.20 -10.65
N SER A 10 6.20 -8.47 -10.97
CA SER A 10 5.58 -8.88 -12.24
C SER A 10 4.07 -8.95 -12.02
N ALA A 11 3.34 -7.98 -12.57
CA ALA A 11 1.90 -7.89 -12.42
C ALA A 11 1.16 -8.86 -13.34
N GLN A 12 -0.05 -9.25 -12.94
CA GLN A 12 -0.96 -10.10 -13.73
C GLN A 12 -1.36 -9.45 -15.06
N THR A 13 -1.25 -8.14 -15.16
CA THR A 13 -1.45 -7.36 -16.39
C THR A 13 -0.35 -7.58 -17.45
N GLY A 14 0.73 -8.27 -17.10
CA GLY A 14 1.90 -8.49 -17.96
C GLY A 14 2.98 -7.40 -17.86
N TYR A 15 2.75 -6.34 -17.07
CA TYR A 15 3.75 -5.32 -16.79
C TYR A 15 4.70 -5.72 -15.66
N VAL A 16 5.95 -5.23 -15.72
CA VAL A 16 6.90 -5.33 -14.61
C VAL A 16 7.09 -3.95 -14.00
N TYR A 17 6.64 -3.77 -12.77
CA TYR A 17 6.81 -2.54 -12.00
C TYR A 17 8.11 -2.60 -11.19
N GLN A 18 8.88 -1.52 -11.23
CA GLN A 18 9.96 -1.26 -10.29
C GLN A 18 9.46 -0.34 -9.19
N TYR A 19 9.80 -0.63 -7.94
CA TYR A 19 9.40 0.21 -6.83
C TYR A 19 10.39 0.18 -5.67
N TYR A 20 10.34 1.22 -4.84
CA TYR A 20 10.96 1.23 -3.52
C TYR A 20 10.12 2.04 -2.55
N PHE A 21 10.25 1.71 -1.26
CA PHE A 21 9.60 2.44 -0.18
C PHE A 21 10.27 3.80 0.04
N ASP A 22 9.46 4.85 0.19
CA ASP A 22 9.93 6.22 0.39
C ASP A 22 9.89 6.65 1.84
N GLU A 23 8.68 6.78 2.38
CA GLU A 23 8.45 7.32 3.71
C GLU A 23 7.08 6.87 4.26
N VAL A 24 6.94 7.01 5.57
CA VAL A 24 5.64 6.93 6.27
C VAL A 24 5.21 8.35 6.60
N ARG A 25 3.99 8.72 6.22
CA ARG A 25 3.35 9.96 6.66
C ARG A 25 2.24 9.59 7.63
N ALA A 26 2.50 9.76 8.92
CA ALA A 26 1.52 9.52 9.97
C ALA A 26 0.47 10.63 10.01
N GLU A 27 -0.66 10.34 10.65
CA GLU A 27 -1.71 11.32 11.00
C GLU A 27 -2.26 12.12 9.81
N GLN A 28 -2.34 11.46 8.65
CA GLN A 28 -2.89 12.05 7.43
C GLN A 28 -4.42 12.00 7.46
N ARG A 29 -5.05 12.97 6.78
CA ARG A 29 -6.51 13.01 6.61
C ARG A 29 -6.89 13.05 5.13
N ARG A 30 -7.76 12.14 4.70
CA ARG A 30 -8.31 12.11 3.34
C ARG A 30 -9.80 11.87 3.36
N ALA A 31 -10.55 12.70 2.62
CA ALA A 31 -12.01 12.61 2.52
C ALA A 31 -12.72 12.45 3.90
N GLY A 32 -12.22 13.16 4.93
CA GLY A 32 -12.74 13.11 6.30
C GLY A 32 -12.20 11.97 7.17
N GLN A 33 -11.55 10.97 6.58
CA GLN A 33 -10.96 9.81 7.27
C GLN A 33 -9.52 10.09 7.70
N GLU A 34 -9.15 9.60 8.88
CA GLU A 34 -7.78 9.68 9.42
C GLU A 34 -7.02 8.37 9.14
N GLY A 35 -5.70 8.46 8.99
CA GLY A 35 -4.88 7.29 8.68
C GLY A 35 -3.41 7.59 8.51
N THR A 36 -2.69 6.61 7.98
CA THR A 36 -1.25 6.66 7.72
C THR A 36 -1.00 6.40 6.24
N GLU A 37 -0.16 7.20 5.59
CA GLU A 37 0.28 6.92 4.22
C GLU A 37 1.64 6.21 4.21
N TYR A 38 1.70 5.08 3.51
CA TYR A 38 2.95 4.44 3.12
C TYR A 38 3.22 4.80 1.67
N VAL A 39 4.25 5.62 1.45
CA VAL A 39 4.53 6.17 0.12
C VAL A 39 5.56 5.31 -0.59
N TYR A 40 5.26 4.93 -1.83
CA TYR A 40 6.16 4.19 -2.69
C TYR A 40 6.51 5.02 -3.92
N VAL A 41 7.77 4.97 -4.32
CA VAL A 41 8.19 5.42 -5.65
C VAL A 41 8.08 4.24 -6.58
N VAL A 42 7.36 4.41 -7.69
CA VAL A 42 7.05 3.37 -8.66
C VAL A 42 7.46 3.82 -10.05
N SER A 43 7.92 2.89 -10.88
CA SER A 43 8.16 3.08 -12.30
C SER A 43 7.75 1.83 -13.07
N ARG A 44 7.08 2.02 -14.21
CA ARG A 44 6.71 0.92 -15.12
C ARG A 44 7.72 0.71 -16.25
N ASP A 45 8.44 1.75 -16.65
CA ASP A 45 9.34 1.76 -17.82
C ASP A 45 10.81 2.03 -17.46
N ARG A 46 11.12 2.17 -16.16
CA ARG A 46 12.43 2.53 -15.59
C ARG A 46 12.93 3.94 -15.96
N LYS A 47 12.10 4.75 -16.60
CA LYS A 47 12.41 6.13 -17.02
C LYS A 47 11.58 7.14 -16.26
N HIS A 48 10.29 6.86 -16.10
CA HIS A 48 9.34 7.72 -15.40
C HIS A 48 9.03 7.11 -14.05
N THR A 49 9.24 7.90 -13.00
CA THR A 49 8.84 7.56 -11.64
C THR A 49 7.65 8.40 -11.20
N PHE A 50 6.78 7.80 -10.40
CA PHE A 50 5.66 8.48 -9.76
C PHE A 50 5.48 7.96 -8.33
N LEU A 51 4.86 8.78 -7.50
CA LEU A 51 4.53 8.42 -6.13
C LEU A 51 3.18 7.70 -6.09
N VAL A 52 3.12 6.61 -5.34
CA VAL A 52 1.88 5.92 -4.99
C VAL A 52 1.74 5.93 -3.47
N PRO A 53 0.94 6.87 -2.92
CA PRO A 53 0.57 6.84 -1.52
C PRO A 53 -0.44 5.70 -1.29
N VAL A 54 -0.13 4.82 -0.35
CA VAL A 54 -1.08 3.82 0.16
C VAL A 54 -1.63 4.31 1.49
N PHE A 55 -2.89 4.76 1.50
CA PHE A 55 -3.53 5.32 2.68
C PHE A 55 -4.21 4.21 3.48
N LEU A 56 -3.65 3.90 4.65
CA LEU A 56 -4.19 2.95 5.61
C LEU A 56 -5.10 3.68 6.58
N ARG A 57 -6.40 3.42 6.49
CA ARG A 57 -7.41 4.07 7.34
C ARG A 57 -7.25 3.62 8.79
N ARG A 58 -7.26 4.58 9.71
CA ARG A 58 -7.27 4.31 11.15
C ARG A 58 -8.47 3.45 11.55
N GLN A 59 -9.64 3.74 10.98
CA GLN A 59 -10.85 2.94 11.22
C GLN A 59 -10.65 1.46 10.84
N ALA A 60 -9.96 1.16 9.74
CA ALA A 60 -9.71 -0.22 9.32
C ALA A 60 -8.88 -0.98 10.36
N LEU A 61 -7.85 -0.33 10.90
CA LEU A 61 -7.02 -0.89 11.97
C LEU A 61 -7.80 -1.12 13.26
N GLU A 62 -8.68 -0.19 13.64
CA GLU A 62 -9.51 -0.31 14.83
C GLU A 62 -10.54 -1.44 14.71
N GLU A 63 -11.18 -1.58 13.55
CA GLU A 63 -12.14 -2.66 13.29
C GLU A 63 -11.46 -4.02 13.27
N TRP A 64 -10.31 -4.12 12.60
CA TRP A 64 -9.51 -5.35 12.60
C TRP A 64 -9.07 -5.72 14.02
N ALA A 65 -8.60 -4.75 14.81
CA ALA A 65 -8.14 -5.01 16.16
C ALA A 65 -9.27 -5.45 17.12
N LYS A 66 -10.48 -4.91 16.93
CA LYS A 66 -11.67 -5.36 17.67
C LYS A 66 -12.04 -6.81 17.33
N ARG A 67 -11.89 -7.22 16.07
CA ARG A 67 -12.21 -8.57 15.60
C ARG A 67 -11.22 -9.62 16.10
N HIS A 68 -9.92 -9.31 16.09
CA HIS A 68 -8.85 -10.27 16.41
C HIS A 68 -8.31 -10.14 17.84
N GLY A 69 -8.74 -9.13 18.59
CA GLY A 69 -8.33 -8.92 19.98
C GLY A 69 -6.89 -8.43 20.16
N ARG A 70 -6.19 -8.07 19.08
CA ARG A 70 -4.83 -7.51 19.07
C ARG A 70 -4.71 -6.38 18.06
N ARG A 71 -3.71 -5.51 18.20
CA ARG A 71 -3.41 -4.48 17.18
C ARG A 71 -2.36 -4.99 16.22
N LEU A 72 -2.44 -4.52 14.98
CA LEU A 72 -1.33 -4.64 14.04
C LEU A 72 -0.16 -3.79 14.53
N ASN A 73 1.05 -4.28 14.33
CA ASN A 73 2.27 -3.49 14.51
C ASN A 73 2.69 -2.83 13.20
N GLY A 74 3.62 -1.88 13.26
CA GLY A 74 4.06 -1.13 12.07
C GLY A 74 4.61 -1.97 10.91
N THR A 75 5.12 -3.18 11.19
CA THR A 75 5.56 -4.13 10.15
C THR A 75 4.36 -4.75 9.44
N GLU A 76 3.32 -5.14 10.19
CA GLU A 76 2.09 -5.70 9.63
C GLU A 76 1.30 -4.64 8.86
N GLU A 77 1.23 -3.41 9.39
CA GLU A 77 0.63 -2.27 8.68
C GLU A 77 1.36 -1.97 7.36
N TYR A 78 2.70 -1.95 7.39
CA TYR A 78 3.53 -1.84 6.19
C TYR A 78 3.26 -2.98 5.20
N ALA A 79 3.13 -4.22 5.70
CA ALA A 79 2.87 -5.38 4.87
C ALA A 79 1.49 -5.28 4.19
N ALA A 80 0.44 -4.89 4.91
CA ALA A 80 -0.89 -4.64 4.35
C ALA A 80 -0.83 -3.55 3.26
N ALA A 81 -0.13 -2.44 3.52
CA ALA A 81 0.03 -1.37 2.54
C ALA A 81 0.77 -1.85 1.27
N LYS A 82 1.81 -2.67 1.44
CA LYS A 82 2.55 -3.27 0.32
C LYS A 82 1.67 -4.25 -0.48
N MET A 83 0.87 -5.08 0.18
CA MET A 83 -0.06 -5.98 -0.50
C MET A 83 -1.10 -5.18 -1.30
N ARG A 84 -1.59 -4.07 -0.75
CA ARG A 84 -2.51 -3.17 -1.46
C ARG A 84 -1.89 -2.56 -2.72
N LEU A 85 -0.60 -2.24 -2.68
CA LEU A 85 0.17 -1.79 -3.84
C LEU A 85 0.24 -2.86 -4.93
N PHE A 86 0.49 -4.12 -4.57
CA PHE A 86 0.52 -5.23 -5.53
C PHE A 86 -0.85 -5.46 -6.16
N ALA A 87 -1.92 -5.48 -5.35
CA ALA A 87 -3.28 -5.55 -5.86
C ALA A 87 -3.60 -4.38 -6.82
N ALA A 88 -3.05 -3.18 -6.59
CA ALA A 88 -3.18 -2.07 -7.53
C ALA A 88 -2.42 -2.31 -8.84
N PHE A 89 -1.22 -2.88 -8.80
CA PHE A 89 -0.48 -3.25 -10.01
C PHE A 89 -1.20 -4.30 -10.85
N ASP A 90 -1.88 -5.23 -10.18
CA ASP A 90 -2.63 -6.32 -10.83
C ASP A 90 -3.99 -5.87 -11.37
N GLY A 91 -4.66 -4.92 -10.71
CA GLY A 91 -6.06 -4.57 -10.99
C GLY A 91 -6.31 -3.16 -11.54
N LEU A 92 -5.35 -2.23 -11.48
CA LEU A 92 -5.57 -0.81 -11.82
C LEU A 92 -4.64 -0.34 -12.96
N PRO A 93 -5.05 -0.51 -14.24
CA PRO A 93 -4.27 -0.03 -15.39
C PRO A 93 -3.98 1.48 -15.37
N GLU A 94 -4.88 2.26 -14.77
CA GLU A 94 -4.81 3.73 -14.72
C GLU A 94 -4.00 4.28 -13.55
N LEU A 95 -3.37 3.41 -12.74
CA LEU A 95 -2.63 3.81 -11.53
C LEU A 95 -1.61 4.92 -11.81
N GLU A 96 -0.88 4.80 -12.93
CA GLU A 96 0.09 5.79 -13.40
C GLU A 96 -0.59 7.06 -13.92
N ALA A 97 -1.61 6.91 -14.77
CA ALA A 97 -2.27 8.02 -15.46
C ALA A 97 -3.00 8.97 -14.51
N LYS A 98 -3.62 8.43 -13.45
CA LYS A 98 -4.43 9.19 -12.50
C LYS A 98 -3.72 9.51 -11.18
N ARG A 99 -2.48 9.03 -10.98
CA ARG A 99 -1.68 9.20 -9.75
C ARG A 99 -2.52 8.94 -8.49
N LEU A 100 -3.26 7.85 -8.50
CA LEU A 100 -4.26 7.55 -7.49
C LEU A 100 -3.59 7.27 -6.14
N THR A 101 -4.12 7.88 -5.08
CA THR A 101 -3.97 7.31 -3.74
C THR A 101 -4.81 6.04 -3.70
N ILE A 102 -4.19 4.93 -3.32
CA ILE A 102 -4.89 3.67 -3.09
C ILE A 102 -5.10 3.47 -1.60
N GLU A 103 -6.23 2.90 -1.22
CA GLU A 103 -6.63 2.84 0.20
C GLU A 103 -6.68 1.40 0.72
N VAL A 104 -6.23 1.24 1.95
CA VAL A 104 -6.49 0.06 2.77
C VAL A 104 -7.65 0.41 3.71
N THR A 105 -8.75 -0.29 3.50
CA THR A 105 -10.03 -0.07 4.18
C THR A 105 -10.42 -1.34 4.93
N SER A 106 -11.44 -1.28 5.78
CA SER A 106 -11.85 -2.48 6.54
C SER A 106 -12.38 -3.58 5.65
N GLU A 107 -12.86 -3.25 4.44
CA GLU A 107 -13.37 -4.20 3.46
C GLU A 107 -12.27 -5.01 2.76
N ASN A 108 -11.05 -4.49 2.66
CA ASN A 108 -9.94 -5.18 1.97
C ASN A 108 -8.80 -5.60 2.90
N LEU A 109 -8.71 -5.04 4.11
CA LEU A 109 -7.62 -5.31 5.04
C LEU A 109 -7.50 -6.80 5.38
N GLU A 110 -8.63 -7.48 5.58
CA GLU A 110 -8.64 -8.92 5.91
C GLU A 110 -7.99 -9.76 4.82
N GLU A 111 -8.40 -9.55 3.57
CA GLU A 111 -7.90 -10.30 2.43
C GLU A 111 -6.41 -10.04 2.19
N LEU A 112 -5.97 -8.79 2.39
CA LEU A 112 -4.56 -8.42 2.25
C LEU A 112 -3.67 -9.08 3.31
N LEU A 113 -4.18 -9.24 4.54
CA LEU A 113 -3.45 -9.88 5.65
C LEU A 113 -3.51 -11.41 5.57
N ALA A 114 -4.63 -11.98 5.14
CA ALA A 114 -4.77 -13.43 4.94
C ALA A 114 -3.75 -13.98 3.93
N GLN A 115 -3.40 -13.21 2.89
CA GLN A 115 -2.34 -13.57 1.93
C GLN A 115 -0.95 -13.68 2.56
N LEU A 116 -0.78 -13.17 3.77
CA LEU A 116 0.46 -13.16 4.54
C LEU A 116 0.41 -14.14 5.73
N ASP A 117 -0.68 -14.90 5.91
CA ASP A 117 -0.91 -15.77 7.08
C ASP A 117 -0.94 -14.94 8.39
N ILE A 118 -1.62 -13.78 8.35
CA ILE A 118 -1.79 -12.88 9.50
C ILE A 118 -3.27 -12.82 9.88
N ASP A 119 -3.59 -13.38 11.05
CA ASP A 119 -4.88 -13.29 11.77
C ASP A 119 -4.70 -12.55 13.11
#